data_AF-A0A7W4FY98-F1
#
_entry.id   AF-A0A7W4FY98-F1
#
_cell.length_a   1.000
_cell.length_b   1.000
_cell.length_c   1.000
_cell.angle_alpha   90.00
_cell.angle_beta   90.00
_cell.angle_gamma   90.00
#
_symmetry.space_group_name_H-M   'P 1'
#
loop_
_entity.id
_entity.type
_entity.pdbx_description
1 polymer ?
#
loop_
_entity_poly.entity_id
_entity_poly.type
_entity_poly.pdbx_seq_one_letter_code
_entity_poly.pdbx_strand_id
1 'polypeptide(L)'
;MDYSLAEINDINSKLMFIIDKIEKSKPEDEVVSDLVSELHLLTKTRQKLLHALVSDTNFTDREVLEQQFDLTQTLIKQSRKIMDFRQSLLQAGNTTKRQINVYKAIDSNR
;
A
#
# COMPACT_ATOMS: atom_id res chain seq x y z
N MET A 1 17.34 -19.89 -7.75
CA MET A 1 16.93 -18.49 -7.96
C MET A 1 17.64 -17.73 -6.87
N ASP A 2 18.73 -17.05 -7.21
CA ASP A 2 19.56 -16.37 -6.23
C ASP A 2 18.84 -15.10 -5.80
N TYR A 3 18.75 -14.87 -4.49
CA TYR A 3 18.25 -13.63 -3.93
C TYR A 3 19.44 -12.66 -3.75
N SER A 4 19.20 -11.37 -3.97
CA SER A 4 20.17 -10.33 -3.66
C SER A 4 19.64 -9.46 -2.52
N LEU A 5 20.41 -9.33 -1.44
CA LEU A 5 20.07 -8.42 -0.34
C LEU A 5 19.94 -6.98 -0.83
N ALA A 6 20.74 -6.58 -1.81
CA ALA A 6 20.63 -5.25 -2.42
C ALA A 6 19.30 -5.07 -3.15
N GLU A 7 18.84 -6.09 -3.88
CA GLU A 7 17.55 -6.05 -4.58
C GLU A 7 16.37 -6.03 -3.59
N ILE A 8 16.44 -6.82 -2.52
CA ILE A 8 15.44 -6.80 -1.43
C ILE A 8 15.37 -5.39 -0.83
N ASN A 9 16.52 -4.77 -0.54
CA ASN A 9 16.58 -3.44 0.05
C ASN A 9 16.10 -2.32 -0.88
N ASP A 10 16.34 -2.43 -2.20
CA ASP A 10 15.79 -1.53 -3.19
C ASP A 10 14.25 -1.63 -3.23
N ILE A 11 13.70 -2.85 -3.27
CA ILE A 11 12.25 -3.06 -3.24
C ILE A 11 11.63 -2.55 -1.94
N ASN A 12 12.29 -2.78 -0.81
CA ASN A 12 11.88 -2.24 0.49
C ASN A 12 11.74 -0.71 0.45
N SER A 13 12.74 -0.03 -0.11
CA SER A 13 12.76 1.43 -0.25
C SER A 13 11.62 1.91 -1.16
N LYS A 14 11.40 1.23 -2.29
CA LYS A 14 10.29 1.52 -3.22
C LYS A 14 8.93 1.32 -2.57
N LEU A 15 8.73 0.23 -1.82
CA LEU A 15 7.48 -0.02 -1.10
C LEU A 15 7.14 1.11 -0.12
N MET A 16 8.13 1.54 0.69
CA MET A 16 7.94 2.64 1.63
C MET A 16 7.59 3.95 0.91
N PHE A 17 8.25 4.23 -0.21
CA PHE A 17 7.97 5.41 -1.03
C PHE A 17 6.57 5.39 -1.65
N ILE A 18 6.13 4.24 -2.17
CA ILE A 18 4.80 4.10 -2.77
C ILE A 18 3.71 4.24 -1.71
N ILE A 19 3.89 3.63 -0.53
CA ILE A 19 2.98 3.79 0.60
C ILE A 19 2.85 5.27 1.01
N ASP A 20 3.96 5.98 1.15
CA ASP A 20 3.95 7.41 1.48
C ASP A 20 3.22 8.26 0.42
N LYS A 21 3.42 7.95 -0.88
CA LYS A 21 2.69 8.59 -1.98
C LYS A 21 1.19 8.31 -1.94
N ILE A 22 0.79 7.08 -1.64
CA ILE A 22 -0.64 6.72 -1.52
C ILE A 22 -1.26 7.42 -0.30
N GLU A 23 -0.53 7.56 0.80
CA GLU A 23 -1.02 8.27 1.99
C GLU A 23 -1.25 9.76 1.72
N LYS A 24 -0.41 10.39 0.90
CA LYS A 24 -0.46 11.84 0.60
C LYS A 24 -1.38 12.24 -0.55
N SER A 25 -1.85 11.28 -1.35
CA SER A 25 -2.69 11.57 -2.51
C SER A 25 -4.15 11.81 -2.13
N LYS A 26 -4.82 12.66 -2.90
CA LYS A 26 -6.22 13.03 -2.71
C LYS A 26 -7.18 11.96 -3.27
N PRO A 27 -8.47 12.00 -2.94
CA PRO A 27 -9.47 11.10 -3.52
C PRO A 27 -9.60 11.18 -5.05
N GLU A 28 -9.42 12.38 -5.61
CA GLU A 28 -9.53 12.67 -7.04
C GLU A 28 -8.28 12.33 -7.86
N ASP A 29 -7.18 11.97 -7.21
CA ASP A 29 -5.92 11.68 -7.88
C ASP A 29 -5.99 10.31 -8.57
N GLU A 30 -6.12 10.31 -9.90
CA GLU A 30 -6.20 9.08 -10.70
C GLU A 30 -4.94 8.20 -10.56
N VAL A 31 -3.80 8.81 -10.25
CA VAL A 31 -2.51 8.12 -10.04
C VAL A 31 -2.54 7.10 -8.90
N VAL A 32 -3.52 7.19 -7.97
CA VAL A 32 -3.65 6.25 -6.86
C VAL A 32 -3.84 4.81 -7.35
N SER A 33 -4.57 4.62 -8.45
CA SER A 33 -4.78 3.28 -9.03
C SER A 33 -3.47 2.65 -9.52
N ASP A 34 -2.62 3.46 -10.16
CA ASP A 34 -1.31 3.02 -10.65
C ASP A 34 -0.37 2.72 -9.49
N LEU A 35 -0.35 3.57 -8.46
CA LEU A 35 0.45 3.36 -7.25
C LEU A 35 0.05 2.08 -6.51
N VAL A 36 -1.24 1.77 -6.42
CA VAL A 36 -1.72 0.51 -5.81
C VAL A 36 -1.30 -0.70 -6.65
N SER A 37 -1.34 -0.59 -7.98
CA SER A 37 -0.88 -1.64 -8.89
C SER A 37 0.62 -1.89 -8.75
N GLU A 38 1.42 -0.82 -8.65
CA GLU A 38 2.85 -0.88 -8.41
C GLU A 38 3.17 -1.48 -7.03
N LEU A 39 2.45 -1.08 -5.98
CA LEU A 39 2.57 -1.64 -4.64
C LEU A 39 2.37 -3.15 -4.63
N HIS A 40 1.36 -3.64 -5.36
CA HIS A 40 1.08 -5.07 -5.49
C HIS A 40 2.20 -5.83 -6.19
N LEU A 41 2.73 -5.27 -7.27
CA LEU A 41 3.85 -5.86 -8.02
C LEU A 41 5.10 -5.95 -7.13
N LEU A 42 5.48 -4.85 -6.49
CA LEU A 42 6.63 -4.79 -5.59
C LEU A 42 6.49 -5.76 -4.42
N THR A 43 5.29 -5.87 -3.83
CA THR A 43 5.01 -6.81 -2.73
C THR A 43 5.20 -8.25 -3.18
N LYS A 44 4.69 -8.62 -4.36
CA LYS A 44 4.90 -9.95 -4.94
C LYS A 44 6.37 -10.25 -5.19
N THR A 45 7.12 -9.29 -5.74
CA THR A 45 8.55 -9.47 -5.99
C THR A 45 9.31 -9.63 -4.68
N ARG A 46 9.05 -8.77 -3.68
CA ARG A 46 9.63 -8.90 -2.34
C ARG A 46 9.35 -10.27 -1.73
N GLN A 47 8.11 -10.74 -1.82
CA GLN A 47 7.72 -12.04 -1.27
C GLN A 47 8.49 -13.19 -1.92
N LYS A 48 8.71 -13.15 -3.24
CA LYS A 48 9.51 -14.17 -3.94
C LYS A 48 10.97 -14.15 -3.47
N LEU A 49 11.57 -12.96 -3.36
CA LEU A 49 12.97 -12.82 -2.93
C LEU A 49 13.16 -13.23 -1.48
N LEU A 50 12.26 -12.83 -0.59
CA LEU A 50 12.29 -13.26 0.80
C LEU A 50 12.07 -14.77 0.93
N HIS A 51 11.19 -15.35 0.11
CA HIS A 51 11.00 -16.79 0.11
C HIS A 51 12.27 -17.53 -0.31
N ALA A 52 12.98 -17.04 -1.33
CA ALA A 52 14.28 -17.58 -1.72
C ALA A 52 15.32 -17.41 -0.60
N LEU A 53 15.39 -16.24 0.04
CA LEU A 53 16.28 -15.94 1.17
C LEU A 53 16.07 -16.91 2.34
N VAL A 54 14.83 -17.07 2.81
CA VAL A 54 14.53 -17.93 3.99
C VAL A 54 14.59 -19.41 3.68
N SER A 55 14.55 -19.79 2.40
CA SER A 55 14.70 -21.19 1.98
C SER A 55 16.16 -21.60 1.81
N ASP A 56 17.08 -20.63 1.79
CA ASP A 56 18.51 -20.91 1.74
C ASP A 56 19.03 -21.28 3.13
N THR A 57 19.34 -22.56 3.30
CA THR A 57 19.86 -23.11 4.55
C THR A 57 21.23 -22.57 4.95
N ASN A 58 21.95 -21.93 4.01
CA ASN A 58 23.25 -21.30 4.28
C ASN A 58 23.11 -19.84 4.75
N PHE A 59 21.92 -19.25 4.64
CA PHE A 59 21.69 -17.90 5.11
C PHE A 59 21.42 -17.90 6.63
N THR A 60 22.41 -17.47 7.41
CA THR A 60 22.36 -17.50 8.88
C THR A 60 22.38 -16.11 9.54
N ASP A 61 22.27 -15.04 8.75
CA ASP A 61 22.28 -13.68 9.28
C ASP A 61 20.93 -13.35 9.95
N ARG A 62 20.89 -13.56 11.26
CA ARG A 62 19.72 -13.30 12.09
C ARG A 62 19.29 -11.84 12.06
N GLU A 63 20.24 -10.90 12.08
CA GLU A 63 19.93 -9.48 12.15
C GLU A 63 19.17 -9.05 10.90
N VAL A 64 19.64 -9.49 9.73
CA VAL A 64 18.93 -9.24 8.46
C VAL A 64 17.53 -9.84 8.47
N LEU A 65 17.35 -11.07 8.96
CA LEU A 65 16.02 -11.70 9.03
C LEU A 65 15.07 -10.93 9.95
N GLU A 66 15.54 -10.48 11.11
CA GLU A 66 14.77 -9.68 12.07
C GLU A 66 14.38 -8.32 11.45
N GLN A 67 15.32 -7.64 10.78
CA GLN A 67 15.03 -6.40 10.06
C GLN A 67 13.97 -6.59 8.97
N GLN A 68 14.04 -7.68 8.19
CA GLN A 68 13.03 -7.97 7.17
C GLN A 68 11.66 -8.30 7.77
N PHE A 69 11.63 -8.95 8.94
CA PHE A 69 10.40 -9.22 9.68
C PHE A 69 9.76 -7.92 10.18
N ASP A 70 10.52 -7.07 10.86
CA ASP A 70 10.03 -5.79 11.39
C ASP A 70 9.54 -4.86 10.28
N LEU A 71 10.24 -4.83 9.15
CA LEU A 71 9.79 -4.09 7.98
C LEU A 71 8.47 -4.65 7.45
N THR A 72 8.30 -5.98 7.42
CA THR A 72 7.04 -6.61 7.01
C THR A 72 5.89 -6.17 7.92
N GLN A 73 6.10 -6.15 9.23
CA GLN A 73 5.09 -5.66 10.19
C GLN A 73 4.74 -4.19 9.95
N THR A 74 5.75 -3.36 9.68
CA THR A 74 5.57 -1.94 9.37
C THR A 74 4.73 -1.73 8.11
N LEU A 75 5.07 -2.43 7.02
CA LEU A 75 4.35 -2.38 5.74
C LEU A 75 2.89 -2.83 5.91
N ILE A 76 2.63 -3.89 6.68
CA ILE A 76 1.27 -4.37 6.97
C ILE A 76 0.48 -3.29 7.72
N LYS A 77 1.06 -2.71 8.78
CA LYS A 77 0.43 -1.65 9.58
C LYS A 77 0.08 -0.44 8.74
N GLN A 78 1.01 0.04 7.92
CA GLN A 78 0.79 1.19 7.03
C GLN A 78 -0.26 0.90 5.95
N SER A 79 -0.20 -0.28 5.34
CA SER A 79 -1.17 -0.69 4.31
C SER A 79 -2.60 -0.74 4.87
N ARG A 80 -2.79 -1.25 6.10
CA ARG A 80 -4.09 -1.23 6.79
C ARG A 80 -4.57 0.19 7.04
N LYS A 81 -3.70 1.06 7.57
CA LYS A 81 -4.03 2.47 7.80
C LYS A 81 -4.48 3.16 6.51
N ILE A 82 -3.79 2.92 5.39
CA ILE A 82 -4.15 3.46 4.08
C ILE A 82 -5.52 2.93 3.63
N MET A 83 -5.75 1.62 3.75
CA MET A 83 -7.02 1.00 3.40
C MET A 83 -8.18 1.63 4.18
N ASP A 84 -8.05 1.76 5.50
CA ASP A 84 -9.07 2.34 6.37
C ASP A 84 -9.31 3.83 6.03
N PHE A 85 -8.24 4.59 5.83
CA PHE A 85 -8.31 6.00 5.43
C PHE A 85 -9.06 6.15 4.10
N ARG A 86 -8.71 5.36 3.08
CA ARG A 86 -9.36 5.40 1.77
C ARG A 86 -10.82 4.96 1.84
N GLN A 87 -11.15 3.96 2.65
CA GLN A 87 -12.52 3.55 2.86
C GLN A 87 -13.35 4.66 3.50
N SER A 88 -12.80 5.40 4.48
CA SER A 88 -13.48 6.54 5.10
C SER A 88 -13.75 7.69 4.11
N LEU A 89 -12.80 7.97 3.21
CA LEU A 89 -12.95 8.98 2.15
C LEU A 89 -14.07 8.61 1.17
N LEU A 90 -14.17 7.34 0.78
CA LEU A 90 -15.25 6.85 -0.09
C LEU A 90 -16.63 7.00 0.58
N GLN A 91 -16.73 6.66 1.87
CA GLN A 91 -17.97 6.81 2.64
C GLN A 91 -18.39 8.29 2.79
N ALA A 92 -17.44 9.17 3.08
CA ALA A 92 -17.67 10.61 3.17
C ALA A 92 -18.14 11.18 1.81
N GLY A 93 -17.46 10.82 0.71
CA GLY A 93 -17.84 11.24 -0.64
C GLY A 93 -19.25 10.78 -1.05
N ASN A 94 -19.63 9.55 -0.69
CA ASN A 94 -20.98 9.03 -0.94
C ASN A 94 -22.05 9.77 -0.13
N THR A 95 -21.75 10.12 1.11
CA THR A 95 -22.66 10.87 1.99
C THR A 95 -22.89 12.29 1.44
N THR A 96 -21.83 12.98 1.03
CA THR A 96 -21.90 14.32 0.41
C THR A 96 -22.66 14.30 -0.91
N LYS A 97 -22.42 13.32 -1.79
CA LYS A 97 -23.18 13.15 -3.05
C LYS A 97 -24.67 12.96 -2.80
N ARG A 98 -25.04 12.16 -1.78
CA ARG A 98 -26.44 11.94 -1.40
C ARG A 98 -27.09 13.24 -0.92
N GLN A 99 -26.43 14.01 -0.08
CA GLN A 99 -26.95 15.29 0.41
C GLN A 99 -27.16 16.29 -0.74
N ILE A 100 -26.19 16.44 -1.65
CA ILE A 100 -26.31 17.33 -2.81
C ILE A 100 -27.49 16.91 -3.71
N ASN A 101 -27.68 15.62 -3.96
CA ASN A 101 -28.79 15.12 -4.77
C ASN A 101 -30.16 15.37 -4.12
N VAL A 102 -30.26 15.28 -2.78
CA VAL A 102 -31.49 15.62 -2.05
C VAL A 102 -31.82 17.10 -2.21
N TYR A 103 -30.84 18.00 -2.06
CA TYR A 103 -31.06 19.43 -2.27
C TYR A 103 -31.47 19.76 -3.71
N LYS A 104 -30.80 19.19 -4.72
CA LYS A 104 -31.17 19.38 -6.14
C LYS A 104 -32.58 18.87 -6.47
N ALA A 105 -33.00 17.76 -5.87
CA ALA A 105 -34.34 17.21 -6.07
C ALA A 105 -35.44 18.07 -5.43
N ILE A 106 -35.14 18.75 -4.31
CA ILE A 106 -36.07 19.69 -3.68
C ILE A 106 -36.21 20.96 -4.53
N ASP A 107 -35.10 21.48 -5.06
CA ASP A 107 -35.11 22.69 -5.90
C ASP A 107 -35.75 22.46 -7.28
N SER A 108 -35.66 21.24 -7.84
CA SER A 108 -36.28 20.89 -9.13
C SER A 108 -37.79 20.61 -9.04
N ASN A 109 -38.34 20.51 -7.82
CA ASN A 109 -39.77 20.27 -7.55
C ASN A 109 -40.52 21.56 -7.17
N ARG A 110 -39.94 22.73 -7.47
CA ARG A 110 -40.50 24.05 -7.19
C ARG A 110 -40.67 24.85 -8.47
#